data_AF-A0A6A4GUV6-F1
#
_entry.id   AF-A0A6A4GUV6-F1
#
_cell.length_a   1.000
_cell.length_b   1.000
_cell.length_c   1.000
_cell.angle_alpha   90.00
_cell.angle_beta   90.00
_cell.angle_gamma   90.00
#
_symmetry.space_group_name_H-M   'P 1'
#
loop_
_entity.id
_entity.type
_entity.pdbx_description
1 polymer ?
#
loop_
_entity_poly.entity_id
_entity_poly.type
_entity_poly.pdbx_seq_one_letter_code
_entity_poly.pdbx_strand_id
1 'polypeptide(L)'
;DAAISDKTRQRKLQYMAEFLVWAAEQGLTEEDVLPPSEATLCNFAASFAGKLAGGTAQAKVSVVKGWVQRRCLAWEGGNNLWNVLNGVERKAPASSFGNQRPPVKKEHLSTLFNELDLTGSCGLDHAMAAVSAGCFYGQLRGSEILPQS
;
A
#
# COMPACT_ATOMS: atom_id res chain seq x y z
N ASP A 1 -3.88 2.70 19.63
CA ASP A 1 -4.72 2.33 18.46
C ASP A 1 -5.45 3.48 17.75
N ALA A 2 -5.50 4.71 18.28
CA ALA A 2 -6.18 5.85 17.64
C ALA A 2 -5.41 6.57 16.50
N ALA A 3 -4.27 6.04 16.04
CA ALA A 3 -3.36 6.72 15.09
C ALA A 3 -3.37 6.14 13.66
N ILE A 4 -4.26 5.21 13.34
CA ILE A 4 -4.33 4.54 12.03
C ILE A 4 -5.61 4.97 11.33
N SER A 5 -5.51 5.48 10.10
CA SER A 5 -6.70 5.85 9.31
C SER A 5 -7.61 4.64 9.08
N ASP A 6 -8.93 4.86 9.03
CA ASP A 6 -9.92 3.79 8.85
C ASP A 6 -9.65 2.95 7.59
N LYS A 7 -9.25 3.61 6.50
CA LYS A 7 -8.83 2.94 5.25
C LYS A 7 -7.66 1.99 5.47
N THR A 8 -6.68 2.40 6.28
CA THR A 8 -5.52 1.55 6.61
C THR A 8 -5.94 0.39 7.51
N ARG A 9 -6.84 0.63 8.49
CA ARG A 9 -7.40 -0.44 9.34
C ARG A 9 -8.14 -1.47 8.50
N GLN A 10 -9.03 -1.05 7.62
CA GLN A 10 -9.78 -1.91 6.70
C GLN A 10 -8.83 -2.78 5.86
N ARG A 11 -7.78 -2.16 5.28
CA ARG A 11 -6.79 -2.89 4.47
C ARG A 11 -6.02 -3.94 5.28
N LYS A 12 -5.65 -3.62 6.53
CA LYS A 12 -4.99 -4.59 7.42
C LYS A 12 -5.91 -5.76 7.75
N LEU A 13 -7.20 -5.49 8.01
CA LEU A 13 -8.18 -6.56 8.24
C LEU A 13 -8.34 -7.44 7.01
N GLN A 14 -8.43 -6.85 5.82
CA GLN A 14 -8.53 -7.60 4.56
C GLN A 14 -7.31 -8.51 4.34
N TYR A 15 -6.09 -7.98 4.51
CA TYR A 15 -4.86 -8.77 4.30
C TYR A 15 -4.72 -9.90 5.34
N MET A 16 -5.21 -9.68 6.56
CA MET A 16 -5.28 -10.73 7.57
C MET A 16 -6.28 -11.82 7.18
N ALA A 17 -7.48 -11.44 6.74
CA ALA A 17 -8.49 -12.39 6.28
C ALA A 17 -7.98 -13.24 5.12
N GLU A 18 -7.28 -12.63 4.15
CA GLU A 18 -6.66 -13.37 3.04
C GLU A 18 -5.63 -14.41 3.49
N PHE A 19 -4.81 -14.09 4.50
CA PHE A 19 -3.87 -15.05 5.07
C PHE A 19 -4.60 -16.24 5.71
N LEU A 20 -5.67 -15.98 6.48
CA LEU A 20 -6.44 -17.03 7.14
C LEU A 20 -7.19 -17.92 6.13
N VAL A 21 -7.76 -17.32 5.09
CA VAL A 21 -8.41 -18.07 4.00
C VAL A 21 -7.40 -18.94 3.28
N TRP A 22 -6.24 -18.38 2.90
CA TRP A 22 -5.17 -19.15 2.28
C TRP A 22 -4.70 -20.30 3.19
N ALA A 23 -4.52 -20.05 4.49
CA ALA A 23 -4.10 -21.07 5.44
C ALA A 23 -5.12 -22.23 5.54
N ALA A 24 -6.41 -21.90 5.56
CA ALA A 24 -7.48 -22.89 5.53
C ALA A 24 -7.47 -23.72 4.24
N GLU A 25 -7.24 -23.09 3.08
CA GLU A 25 -7.10 -23.78 1.79
C GLU A 25 -5.88 -24.72 1.74
N GLN A 26 -4.82 -24.39 2.48
CA GLN A 26 -3.64 -25.26 2.63
C GLN A 26 -3.82 -26.35 3.69
N GLY A 27 -4.97 -26.40 4.38
CA GLY A 27 -5.23 -27.38 5.44
C GLY A 27 -4.39 -27.18 6.70
N LEU A 28 -3.93 -25.95 6.96
CA LEU A 28 -3.13 -25.62 8.13
C LEU A 28 -3.97 -25.60 9.41
N THR A 29 -3.38 -26.08 10.51
CA THR A 29 -3.99 -26.04 11.83
C THR A 29 -3.75 -24.70 12.52
N GLU A 30 -4.41 -24.45 13.66
CA GLU A 30 -4.21 -23.21 14.42
C GLU A 30 -2.75 -23.01 14.86
N GLU A 31 -2.06 -24.11 15.19
CA GLU A 31 -0.65 -24.13 15.60
C GLU A 31 0.29 -23.74 14.45
N ASP A 32 -0.09 -24.06 13.20
CA ASP A 32 0.67 -23.68 12.00
C ASP A 32 0.47 -22.21 11.59
N VAL A 33 -0.62 -21.59 12.06
CA VAL A 33 -1.04 -20.23 11.67
C VAL A 33 -0.53 -19.20 12.68
N LEU A 34 -0.36 -19.56 13.94
CA LEU A 34 -0.02 -18.61 15.01
C LEU A 34 0.85 -19.23 16.13
N PRO A 35 2.16 -18.94 16.17
CA PRO A 35 2.94 -18.19 15.18
C PRO A 35 3.22 -19.05 13.94
N PRO A 36 3.13 -18.48 12.72
CA PRO A 36 3.45 -19.23 11.52
C PRO A 36 4.95 -19.47 11.41
N SER A 37 5.33 -20.69 11.04
CA SER A 37 6.72 -21.04 10.74
C SER A 37 7.26 -20.22 9.55
N GLU A 38 8.59 -20.10 9.43
CA GLU A 38 9.19 -19.47 8.24
C GLU A 38 8.74 -20.16 6.95
N ALA A 39 8.59 -21.49 6.96
CA ALA A 39 8.11 -22.26 5.81
C ALA A 39 6.68 -21.88 5.41
N THR A 40 5.78 -21.75 6.39
CA THR A 40 4.40 -21.26 6.18
C THR A 40 4.40 -19.87 5.57
N LEU A 41 5.23 -18.96 6.10
CA LEU A 41 5.38 -17.59 5.58
C LEU A 41 5.93 -17.57 4.15
N CYS A 42 6.91 -18.43 3.85
CA CYS A 42 7.47 -18.59 2.50
C CYS A 42 6.41 -19.10 1.51
N ASN A 43 5.62 -20.10 1.89
CA ASN A 43 4.55 -20.64 1.04
C ASN A 43 3.46 -19.59 0.78
N PHE A 44 3.08 -18.82 1.81
CA PHE A 44 2.15 -17.72 1.65
C PHE A 44 2.70 -16.66 0.69
N ALA A 45 3.95 -16.23 0.86
CA ALA A 45 4.59 -15.27 -0.03
C ALA A 45 4.69 -15.80 -1.47
N ALA A 46 5.08 -17.07 -1.65
CA ALA A 46 5.22 -17.70 -2.96
C ALA A 46 3.89 -17.81 -3.72
N SER A 47 2.75 -17.89 -3.01
CA SER A 47 1.41 -17.95 -3.62
C SER A 47 1.09 -16.73 -4.52
N PHE A 48 1.81 -15.62 -4.32
CA PHE A 48 1.68 -14.36 -5.05
C PHE A 48 2.61 -14.23 -6.26
N ALA A 49 3.56 -15.15 -6.45
CA ALA A 49 4.51 -15.09 -7.57
C ALA A 49 3.75 -15.07 -8.91
N GLY A 50 4.10 -14.14 -9.79
CA GLY A 50 3.42 -13.96 -11.08
C GLY A 50 2.05 -13.26 -11.00
N LYS A 51 1.53 -12.98 -9.80
CA LYS A 51 0.19 -12.40 -9.59
C LYS A 51 0.23 -10.98 -9.06
N LEU A 52 1.13 -10.70 -8.11
CA LEU A 52 1.23 -9.40 -7.43
C LEU A 52 2.61 -8.77 -7.59
N ALA A 53 2.66 -7.44 -7.49
CA ALA A 53 3.92 -6.72 -7.23
C ALA A 53 4.47 -7.14 -5.86
N GLY A 54 5.78 -7.28 -5.73
CA GLY A 54 6.43 -7.73 -4.50
C GLY A 54 6.21 -6.76 -3.34
N GLY A 55 6.13 -5.45 -3.60
CA GLY A 55 5.71 -4.48 -2.58
C GLY A 55 4.33 -4.77 -1.96
N THR A 56 3.39 -5.32 -2.75
CA THR A 56 2.07 -5.74 -2.23
C THR A 56 2.18 -7.03 -1.42
N ALA A 57 2.95 -8.01 -1.89
CA ALA A 57 3.20 -9.24 -1.15
C ALA A 57 3.88 -8.98 0.21
N GLN A 58 4.90 -8.11 0.23
CA GLN A 58 5.57 -7.64 1.45
C GLN A 58 4.60 -6.97 2.42
N ALA A 59 3.68 -6.15 1.92
CA ALA A 59 2.66 -5.50 2.74
C ALA A 59 1.70 -6.53 3.38
N LYS A 60 1.30 -7.57 2.65
CA LYS A 60 0.47 -8.68 3.20
C LYS A 60 1.19 -9.44 4.30
N VAL A 61 2.45 -9.86 4.06
CA VAL A 61 3.29 -10.53 5.07
C VAL A 61 3.53 -9.64 6.30
N SER A 62 3.71 -8.33 6.11
CA SER A 62 3.89 -7.38 7.21
C SER A 62 2.66 -7.28 8.12
N VAL A 63 1.45 -7.48 7.58
CA VAL A 63 0.23 -7.54 8.38
C VAL A 63 0.20 -8.80 9.25
N VAL A 64 0.65 -9.94 8.73
CA VAL A 64 0.84 -11.18 9.50
C VAL A 64 1.84 -10.96 10.63
N LYS A 65 3.00 -10.36 10.33
CA LYS A 65 4.00 -9.98 11.35
C LYS A 65 3.39 -9.13 12.47
N GLY A 66 2.68 -8.07 12.12
CA GLY A 66 2.04 -7.19 13.11
C GLY A 66 0.92 -7.87 13.91
N TRP A 67 0.31 -8.94 13.41
CA TRP A 67 -0.70 -9.74 14.12
C TRP A 67 -0.07 -10.72 15.11
N VAL A 68 1.05 -11.35 14.74
CA VAL A 68 1.86 -12.19 15.64
C VAL A 68 2.44 -11.35 16.78
N GLN A 69 3.08 -10.22 16.44
CA GLN A 69 3.72 -9.35 17.43
C GLN A 69 2.73 -8.70 18.41
N ARG A 70 1.51 -8.37 17.98
CA ARG A 70 0.46 -7.85 18.89
C ARG A 70 0.00 -8.85 19.95
N ARG A 71 0.27 -10.13 19.76
CA ARG A 71 0.02 -11.19 20.76
C ARG A 71 1.27 -11.58 21.54
N CYS A 72 2.33 -10.79 21.44
CA CYS A 72 3.61 -11.05 22.11
C CYS A 72 4.24 -12.40 21.71
N LEU A 73 3.95 -12.90 20.51
CA LEU A 73 4.55 -14.12 19.96
C LEU A 73 5.80 -13.81 19.14
N ALA A 74 6.71 -14.78 19.06
CA ALA A 74 7.93 -14.67 18.27
C ALA A 74 7.63 -14.63 16.77
N TRP A 75 8.35 -13.79 16.04
CA TRP A 75 8.28 -13.71 14.58
C TRP A 75 9.37 -14.59 13.97
N GLU A 76 8.97 -15.65 13.28
CA GLU A 76 9.88 -16.65 12.68
C GLU A 76 10.33 -16.29 11.25
N GLY A 77 9.95 -15.13 10.71
CA GLY A 77 10.35 -14.76 9.35
C GLY A 77 11.82 -14.32 9.27
N GLY A 78 12.63 -15.05 8.50
CA GLY A 78 14.08 -14.85 8.35
C GLY A 78 14.54 -14.66 6.89
N ASN A 79 15.73 -15.20 6.59
CA ASN A 79 16.40 -14.95 5.31
C ASN A 79 15.73 -15.68 4.14
N ASN A 80 15.09 -16.83 4.37
CA ASN A 80 14.38 -17.56 3.33
C ASN A 80 13.16 -16.78 2.88
N LEU A 81 12.41 -16.22 3.83
CA LEU A 81 11.26 -15.37 3.52
C LEU A 81 11.69 -14.14 2.69
N TRP A 82 12.81 -13.52 3.04
CA TRP A 82 13.36 -12.40 2.29
C TRP A 82 13.72 -12.79 0.84
N ASN A 83 14.38 -13.94 0.66
CA ASN A 83 14.71 -14.47 -0.66
C ASN A 83 13.47 -14.79 -1.50
N VAL A 84 12.43 -15.38 -0.90
CA VAL A 84 11.15 -15.66 -1.57
C VAL A 84 10.48 -14.35 -2.01
N LEU A 85 10.42 -13.34 -1.13
CA LEU A 85 9.84 -12.04 -1.47
C LEU A 85 10.59 -11.35 -2.62
N ASN A 86 11.92 -11.45 -2.67
CA ASN A 86 12.70 -10.98 -3.82
C ASN A 86 12.40 -11.78 -5.09
N GLY A 87 12.17 -13.09 -4.97
CA GLY A 87 11.72 -13.92 -6.08
C GLY A 87 10.33 -13.52 -6.60
N VAL A 88 9.40 -13.19 -5.70
CA VAL A 88 8.07 -12.68 -6.04
C VAL A 88 8.17 -11.36 -6.80
N GLU A 89 9.00 -10.42 -6.33
CA GLU A 89 9.24 -9.15 -7.03
C GLU A 89 9.78 -9.36 -8.44
N ARG A 90 10.77 -10.26 -8.62
CA ARG A 90 11.34 -10.56 -9.94
C ARG A 90 10.33 -11.24 -10.88
N LYS A 91 9.38 -11.98 -10.34
CA LYS A 91 8.30 -12.63 -11.10
C LYS A 91 7.05 -11.76 -11.21
N ALA A 92 7.05 -10.53 -10.69
CA ALA A 92 5.89 -9.65 -10.75
C ALA A 92 5.49 -9.41 -12.22
N PRO A 93 4.20 -9.52 -12.56
CA PRO A 93 3.77 -9.34 -13.93
C PRO A 93 4.02 -7.89 -14.35
N ALA A 94 4.37 -7.65 -15.62
CA ALA A 94 4.63 -6.29 -16.12
C ALA A 94 3.44 -5.34 -15.88
N SER A 95 2.21 -5.87 -15.94
CA SER A 95 0.97 -5.14 -15.64
C SER A 95 0.85 -4.66 -14.18
N SER A 96 1.62 -5.20 -13.26
CA SER A 96 1.64 -4.76 -11.86
C SER A 96 2.46 -3.49 -11.63
N PHE A 97 3.33 -3.13 -12.58
CA PHE A 97 4.06 -1.88 -12.55
C PHE A 97 3.26 -0.80 -13.28
N GLY A 98 2.88 0.25 -12.54
CA GLY A 98 2.27 1.42 -13.17
C GLY A 98 3.28 2.13 -14.06
N ASN A 99 2.82 2.63 -15.21
CA ASN A 99 3.63 3.52 -16.04
C ASN A 99 4.15 4.68 -15.18
N GLN A 100 5.45 4.97 -15.30
CA GLN A 100 6.03 6.12 -14.63
C GLN A 100 5.28 7.37 -15.06
N ARG A 101 4.68 8.07 -14.09
CA ARG A 101 3.96 9.31 -14.38
C ARG A 101 4.99 10.37 -14.80
N PRO A 102 4.76 11.11 -15.90
CA PRO A 102 5.65 12.20 -16.26
C PRO A 102 5.68 13.23 -15.13
N PRO A 103 6.82 13.89 -14.90
CA PRO A 103 6.90 14.93 -13.88
C PRO A 103 5.89 16.04 -14.20
N VAL A 104 5.21 16.54 -13.17
CA VAL A 104 4.42 17.76 -13.30
C VAL A 104 5.38 18.92 -13.50
N LYS A 105 5.14 19.75 -14.52
CA LYS A 105 5.95 20.93 -14.82
C LYS A 105 5.16 22.20 -14.60
N LYS A 106 5.86 23.33 -14.55
CA LYS A 106 5.24 24.66 -14.39
C LYS A 106 4.22 24.93 -15.50
N GLU A 107 4.49 24.47 -16.72
CA GLU A 107 3.58 24.63 -17.86
C GLU A 107 2.20 24.00 -17.59
N HIS A 108 2.14 22.87 -16.87
CA HIS A 108 0.86 22.25 -16.51
C HIS A 108 0.05 23.10 -15.53
N LEU A 109 0.71 23.85 -14.63
CA LEU A 109 0.01 24.82 -13.78
C LEU A 109 -0.48 26.02 -14.58
N SER A 110 0.32 26.51 -15.54
CA SER A 110 -0.12 27.58 -16.43
C SER A 110 -1.35 27.15 -17.24
N THR A 111 -1.36 25.93 -17.79
CA THR A 111 -2.54 25.38 -18.45
C THR A 111 -3.73 25.28 -17.49
N LEU A 112 -3.52 24.78 -16.28
CA LEU A 112 -4.58 24.70 -15.27
C LEU A 112 -5.17 26.09 -14.95
N PHE A 113 -4.33 27.09 -14.69
CA PHE A 113 -4.79 28.43 -14.29
C PHE A 113 -5.47 29.19 -15.42
N ASN A 114 -5.14 28.89 -16.68
CA ASN A 114 -5.80 29.50 -17.84
C ASN A 114 -7.24 29.00 -18.03
N GLU A 115 -7.55 27.78 -17.58
CA GLU A 115 -8.88 27.16 -17.74
C GLU A 115 -9.79 27.38 -16.52
N LEU A 116 -9.24 27.84 -15.38
CA LEU A 116 -9.99 28.10 -14.15
C LEU A 116 -10.60 29.52 -14.16
N ASP A 117 -11.82 29.66 -13.64
CA ASP A 117 -12.43 30.96 -13.41
C ASP A 117 -11.88 31.63 -12.14
N LEU A 118 -10.80 32.38 -12.34
CA LEU A 118 -10.12 33.16 -11.28
C LEU A 118 -10.62 34.62 -11.20
N THR A 119 -11.78 34.93 -11.79
CA THR A 119 -12.34 36.30 -11.77
C THR A 119 -13.08 36.65 -10.47
N GLY A 120 -13.25 35.67 -9.59
CA GLY A 120 -13.89 35.79 -8.27
C GLY A 120 -15.28 35.16 -8.18
N SER A 121 -15.83 34.67 -9.29
CA SER A 121 -17.16 34.05 -9.37
C SER A 121 -17.21 32.58 -8.92
N CYS A 122 -16.10 31.85 -9.03
CA CYS A 122 -16.04 30.43 -8.65
C CYS A 122 -15.06 30.18 -7.50
N GLY A 123 -15.59 30.01 -6.27
CA GLY A 123 -14.77 29.71 -5.09
C GLY A 123 -14.04 28.36 -5.17
N LEU A 124 -14.60 27.38 -5.89
CA LEU A 124 -13.97 26.08 -6.12
C LEU A 124 -12.70 26.23 -6.96
N ASP A 125 -12.76 27.01 -8.04
CA ASP A 125 -11.62 27.22 -8.94
C ASP A 125 -10.46 27.92 -8.23
N HIS A 126 -10.77 28.88 -7.35
CA HIS A 126 -9.77 29.51 -6.49
C HIS A 126 -9.12 28.50 -5.53
N ALA A 127 -9.92 27.62 -4.92
CA ALA A 127 -9.41 26.57 -4.04
C ALA A 127 -8.54 25.57 -4.82
N MET A 128 -8.95 25.16 -6.01
CA MET A 128 -8.17 24.26 -6.88
C MET A 128 -6.86 24.91 -7.32
N ALA A 129 -6.85 26.19 -7.67
CA ALA A 129 -5.64 26.93 -8.01
C ALA A 129 -4.68 27.01 -6.81
N ALA A 130 -5.19 27.38 -5.64
CA ALA A 130 -4.40 27.49 -4.41
C ALA A 130 -3.80 26.14 -3.99
N VAL A 131 -4.58 25.06 -3.99
CA VAL A 131 -4.11 23.71 -3.63
C VAL A 131 -3.08 23.21 -4.65
N SER A 132 -3.32 23.42 -5.94
CA SER A 132 -2.39 22.99 -6.99
C SER A 132 -1.07 23.74 -6.93
N ALA A 133 -1.09 25.07 -6.70
CA ALA A 133 0.10 25.87 -6.45
C ALA A 133 0.85 25.41 -5.19
N GLY A 134 0.13 25.17 -4.10
CA GLY A 134 0.68 24.69 -2.84
C GLY A 134 1.35 23.33 -2.97
N CYS A 135 0.70 22.38 -3.65
CA CYS A 135 1.28 21.06 -3.93
C CYS A 135 2.54 21.18 -4.78
N PHE A 136 2.51 21.98 -5.85
CA PHE A 136 3.62 22.10 -6.78
C PHE A 136 4.82 22.85 -6.20
N TYR A 137 4.65 24.05 -5.65
CA TYR A 137 5.77 24.83 -5.14
C TYR A 137 6.24 24.36 -3.77
N GLY A 138 5.33 23.87 -2.92
CA GLY A 138 5.67 23.32 -1.62
C GLY A 138 6.15 21.87 -1.67
N GLN A 139 6.04 21.20 -2.83
CA GLN A 139 6.26 19.76 -2.97
C GLN A 139 5.43 18.94 -1.94
N LEU A 140 4.27 19.49 -1.58
CA LEU A 140 3.37 18.91 -0.59
C LEU A 140 2.50 17.84 -1.24
N ARG A 141 2.19 16.80 -0.48
CA ARG A 141 1.18 15.81 -0.87
C ARG A 141 -0.19 16.48 -0.76
N GLY A 142 -1.10 16.20 -1.69
CA GLY A 142 -2.46 16.74 -1.63
C GLY A 142 -3.17 16.43 -0.30
N SER A 143 -2.86 15.30 0.33
CA SER A 143 -3.38 14.91 1.65
C SER A 143 -2.88 15.76 2.83
N GLU A 144 -1.86 16.59 2.64
CA GLU A 144 -1.35 17.51 3.65
C GLU A 144 -2.06 18.87 3.61
N ILE A 145 -2.60 19.24 2.45
CA ILE A 145 -3.29 20.52 2.22
C ILE A 145 -4.81 20.33 2.31
N LEU A 146 -5.33 19.24 1.77
CA LEU A 146 -6.75 18.94 1.75
C LEU A 146 -7.18 18.26 3.05
N PRO A 147 -8.38 18.56 3.56
CA PRO A 147 -8.93 17.87 4.72
C PRO A 147 -9.08 16.36 4.44
N GLN A 148 -8.98 15.55 5.49
CA GLN A 148 -9.23 14.11 5.37
C GLN A 148 -10.69 13.87 4.95
N SER A 149 -10.86 13.01 3.95
CA SER A 149 -12.16 12.58 3.39
C SER A 149 -12.66 11.30 4.01
#